data_AF-A0A4Q9Y2S1-F1
#
_entry.id   AF-A0A4Q9Y2S1-F1
#
_cell.length_a   1.000
_cell.length_b   1.000
_cell.length_c   1.000
_cell.angle_alpha   90.00
_cell.angle_beta   90.00
_cell.angle_gamma   90.00
#
_symmetry.space_group_name_H-M   'P 1'
#
loop_
_entity.id
_entity.type
_entity.pdbx_description
1 polymer ?
#
loop_
_entity_poly.entity_id
_entity_poly.type
_entity_poly.pdbx_seq_one_letter_code
_entity_poly.pdbx_strand_id
1 'polypeptide(L)'
;MTVTFSNEHDHKFQKITDQCFTANPKLLTKASLSVPLATRTIRPQRYFVATKINQATLATAAWQPVTGAIALHRHERLIYDLGVLYVGHFQVAIDVAGSPMDAPLLMRTRFAERLQELSVDASRVTSWLPTAWIQDDTRHVELLPATVNFERRYSCRYIMLEPVGQSLKWQPVLADAEFEKSLEDFSQAA
;
A
#
# COMPACT_ATOMS: atom_id res chain seq x y z
N MET A 1 -25.57 32.72 -1.86
CA MET A 1 -25.00 31.36 -2.01
C MET A 1 -26.16 30.43 -2.31
N THR A 2 -26.30 30.02 -3.57
CA THR A 2 -27.30 29.02 -3.97
C THR A 2 -26.62 27.67 -3.96
N VAL A 3 -26.98 26.80 -3.02
CA VAL A 3 -26.55 25.41 -3.01
C VAL A 3 -27.72 24.59 -3.49
N THR A 4 -27.56 23.94 -4.64
CA THR A 4 -28.56 23.00 -5.16
C THR A 4 -28.03 21.60 -5.00
N PHE A 5 -28.78 20.77 -4.28
CA PHE A 5 -28.51 19.34 -4.20
C PHE A 5 -29.20 18.68 -5.38
N SER A 6 -28.43 18.16 -6.33
CA SER A 6 -28.97 17.19 -7.28
C SER A 6 -28.98 15.83 -6.58
N ASN A 7 -30.19 15.31 -6.33
CA ASN A 7 -30.42 13.98 -5.76
C ASN A 7 -30.97 13.02 -6.83
N GLU A 8 -30.66 13.27 -8.09
CA GLU A 8 -30.96 12.34 -9.18
C GLU A 8 -30.14 11.05 -8.99
N HIS A 9 -30.73 9.91 -9.36
CA HIS A 9 -30.16 8.59 -9.08
C HIS A 9 -28.75 8.38 -9.66
N ASP A 10 -28.42 9.07 -10.75
CA ASP A 10 -27.12 8.94 -11.43
C ASP A 10 -26.05 9.94 -10.97
N HIS A 11 -26.42 11.03 -10.28
CA HIS A 11 -25.52 12.17 -10.06
C HIS A 11 -25.75 12.83 -8.68
N LYS A 12 -25.14 12.25 -7.63
CA LYS A 12 -25.13 12.83 -6.28
C LYS A 12 -23.90 13.70 -6.07
N PHE A 13 -23.88 14.89 -6.65
CA PHE A 13 -22.82 15.87 -6.37
C PHE A 13 -23.38 17.27 -6.13
N GLN A 14 -22.68 18.06 -5.32
CA GLN A 14 -22.99 19.47 -5.12
C GLN A 14 -22.55 20.27 -6.34
N LYS A 15 -23.49 20.97 -6.97
CA LYS A 15 -23.18 21.94 -8.00
C LYS A 15 -23.21 23.34 -7.38
N ILE A 16 -22.07 24.02 -7.46
CA ILE A 16 -21.90 25.39 -7.00
C ILE A 16 -21.77 26.27 -8.23
N THR A 17 -22.78 27.09 -8.53
CA THR A 17 -22.84 27.90 -9.76
C THR A 17 -22.39 29.34 -9.57
N ASP A 18 -22.58 29.90 -8.37
CA ASP A 18 -22.40 31.34 -8.10
C ASP A 18 -21.35 31.58 -7.00
N GLN A 19 -20.17 30.96 -7.13
CA GLN A 19 -19.04 31.23 -6.25
C GLN A 19 -17.88 31.89 -7.00
N CYS A 20 -17.34 32.94 -6.38
CA CYS A 20 -16.10 33.58 -6.79
C CYS A 20 -15.04 33.28 -5.73
N PHE A 21 -13.95 32.62 -6.11
CA PHE A 21 -12.80 32.41 -5.26
C PHE A 21 -11.79 33.52 -5.51
N THR A 22 -11.43 34.26 -4.47
CA THR A 22 -10.35 35.25 -4.54
C THR A 22 -9.11 34.67 -3.89
N ALA A 23 -8.08 34.42 -4.68
CA ALA A 23 -6.78 34.03 -4.16
C ALA A 23 -6.10 35.24 -3.50
N ASN A 24 -5.46 35.03 -2.35
CA ASN A 24 -4.63 36.05 -1.72
C ASN A 24 -3.16 35.80 -2.08
N PRO A 25 -2.54 36.62 -2.96
CA PRO A 25 -1.18 36.37 -3.42
C PRO A 25 -0.16 36.36 -2.29
N LYS A 26 -0.34 37.21 -1.26
CA LYS A 26 0.58 37.29 -0.11
C LYS A 26 0.58 35.99 0.70
N LEU A 27 -0.57 35.33 0.83
CA LEU A 27 -0.67 34.04 1.54
C LEU A 27 -0.08 32.91 0.69
N LEU A 28 -0.30 32.94 -0.63
CA LEU A 28 0.27 31.93 -1.54
C LEU A 28 1.81 31.99 -1.56
N THR A 29 2.41 33.18 -1.58
CA THR A 29 3.87 33.33 -1.51
C THR A 29 4.44 32.75 -0.21
N LYS A 30 3.76 32.96 0.93
CA LYS A 30 4.18 32.34 2.20
C LYS A 30 4.03 30.81 2.18
N ALA A 31 2.96 30.29 1.57
CA ALA A 31 2.73 28.85 1.45
C ALA A 31 3.68 28.16 0.45
N SER A 32 4.39 28.92 -0.39
CA SER A 32 5.33 28.39 -1.39
C SER A 32 6.63 27.84 -0.80
N LEU A 33 6.80 27.94 0.52
CA LEU A 33 7.93 27.38 1.25
C LEU A 33 7.83 25.84 1.20
N SER A 34 8.72 25.22 0.42
CA SER A 34 8.88 23.77 0.41
C SER A 34 9.67 23.35 1.66
N VAL A 35 8.97 22.74 2.62
CA VAL A 35 9.61 22.11 3.77
C VAL A 35 9.94 20.66 3.38
N PRO A 36 11.21 20.25 3.39
CA PRO A 36 11.56 18.87 3.09
C PRO A 36 10.96 17.94 4.15
N LEU A 37 10.37 16.85 3.70
CA LEU A 37 9.82 15.84 4.60
C LEU A 37 10.95 14.98 5.14
N ALA A 38 11.18 15.02 6.45
CA ALA A 38 12.13 14.13 7.09
C ALA A 38 11.56 12.71 7.16
N THR A 39 12.40 11.70 6.91
CA THR A 39 12.00 10.29 6.84
C THR A 39 12.87 9.41 7.73
N ARG A 40 12.36 8.21 8.05
CA ARG A 40 13.12 7.16 8.75
C ARG A 40 12.73 5.78 8.25
N THR A 41 13.73 4.96 7.94
CA THR A 41 13.50 3.57 7.58
C THR A 41 13.13 2.73 8.81
N ILE A 42 12.12 1.89 8.66
CA ILE A 42 11.72 0.85 9.61
C ILE A 42 11.57 -0.48 8.87
N ARG A 43 11.59 -1.57 9.62
CA ARG A 43 11.39 -2.93 9.09
C ARG A 43 10.14 -3.56 9.72
N PRO A 44 9.43 -4.45 9.01
CA PRO A 44 8.37 -5.25 9.61
C PRO A 44 8.89 -6.04 10.82
N GLN A 45 8.10 -6.06 11.89
CA GLN A 45 8.48 -6.75 13.13
C GLN A 45 8.25 -8.26 13.01
N ARG A 46 7.15 -8.62 12.36
CA ARG A 46 6.67 -10.00 12.25
C ARG A 46 5.87 -10.19 10.97
N TYR A 47 5.71 -11.45 10.59
CA TYR A 47 4.94 -11.84 9.42
C TYR A 47 4.13 -13.11 9.67
N PHE A 48 3.19 -13.40 8.79
CA PHE A 48 2.67 -14.76 8.60
C PHE A 48 2.39 -15.00 7.12
N VAL A 49 2.25 -16.28 6.76
CA VAL A 49 1.89 -16.69 5.41
C VAL A 49 0.55 -17.41 5.43
N ALA A 50 -0.32 -17.11 4.47
CA ALA A 50 -1.61 -17.78 4.34
C ALA A 50 -2.02 -18.01 2.88
N THR A 51 -2.65 -19.15 2.61
CA THR A 51 -3.15 -19.51 1.27
C THR A 51 -4.54 -18.93 0.96
N LYS A 52 -5.28 -18.53 2.00
CA LYS A 52 -6.58 -17.87 1.93
C LYS A 52 -6.63 -16.73 2.93
N ILE A 53 -7.26 -15.62 2.54
CA ILE A 53 -7.44 -14.45 3.41
C ILE A 53 -8.92 -14.22 3.60
N ASN A 54 -9.36 -14.43 4.84
CA ASN A 54 -10.69 -14.16 5.34
C ASN A 54 -10.61 -13.83 6.85
N GLN A 55 -11.71 -13.40 7.44
CA GLN A 55 -11.73 -13.00 8.86
C GLN A 55 -11.22 -14.11 9.80
N ALA A 56 -11.58 -15.38 9.56
CA ALA A 56 -11.14 -16.48 10.42
C ALA A 56 -9.61 -16.69 10.35
N THR A 57 -9.04 -16.74 9.15
CA THR A 57 -7.59 -16.89 8.95
C THR A 57 -6.79 -15.74 9.56
N LEU A 58 -7.33 -14.51 9.50
CA LEU A 58 -6.68 -13.33 10.07
C LEU A 58 -6.77 -13.31 11.59
N ALA A 59 -7.88 -13.79 12.16
CA ALA A 59 -8.09 -13.87 13.60
C ALA A 59 -7.16 -14.91 14.27
N THR A 60 -6.83 -15.99 13.57
CA THR A 60 -5.96 -17.07 14.07
C THR A 60 -4.54 -17.03 13.47
N ALA A 61 -4.11 -15.86 13.00
CA ALA A 61 -2.81 -15.70 12.36
C ALA A 61 -1.65 -16.07 13.31
N ALA A 62 -0.84 -17.05 12.90
CA ALA A 62 0.36 -17.48 13.63
C ALA A 62 1.56 -16.63 13.20
N TRP A 63 1.81 -15.54 13.94
CA TRP A 63 2.88 -14.61 13.63
C TRP A 63 4.28 -15.14 13.97
N GLN A 64 5.24 -14.85 13.11
CA GLN A 64 6.66 -15.20 13.26
C GLN A 64 7.51 -13.93 13.14
N PRO A 65 8.63 -13.82 13.88
CA PRO A 65 9.54 -12.70 13.72
C PRO A 65 10.18 -12.71 12.31
N VAL A 66 10.44 -11.53 11.74
CA VAL A 66 11.19 -11.43 10.48
C VAL A 66 12.67 -11.58 10.78
N THR A 67 13.26 -12.74 10.46
CA THR A 67 14.68 -13.05 10.72
C THR A 67 15.50 -13.27 9.45
N GLY A 68 14.86 -13.33 8.28
CA GLY A 68 15.54 -13.58 7.02
C GLY A 68 14.57 -13.61 5.84
N ALA A 69 15.06 -14.18 4.75
CA ALA A 69 14.33 -14.31 3.49
C ALA A 69 13.12 -15.26 3.61
N ILE A 70 12.03 -14.92 2.93
CA ILE A 70 10.76 -15.66 2.94
C ILE A 70 10.42 -16.05 1.52
N ALA A 71 10.48 -17.34 1.22
CA ALA A 71 10.07 -17.85 -0.08
C ALA A 71 8.54 -18.02 -0.11
N LEU A 72 7.93 -17.64 -1.24
CA LEU A 72 6.48 -17.60 -1.35
C LEU A 72 5.99 -18.49 -2.49
N HIS A 73 5.23 -19.53 -2.17
CA HIS A 73 4.66 -20.43 -3.16
C HIS A 73 3.45 -19.80 -3.85
N ARG A 74 3.01 -20.45 -4.94
CA ARG A 74 1.77 -20.06 -5.62
C ARG A 74 0.58 -20.11 -4.66
N HIS A 75 -0.28 -19.10 -4.73
CA HIS A 75 -1.45 -18.88 -3.86
C HIS A 75 -1.16 -18.51 -2.41
N GLU A 76 0.10 -18.52 -2.00
CA GLU A 76 0.47 -17.99 -0.69
C GLU A 76 0.49 -16.47 -0.73
N ARG A 77 0.16 -15.89 0.42
CA ARG A 77 0.20 -14.47 0.66
C ARG A 77 1.05 -14.24 1.88
N LEU A 78 2.05 -13.39 1.73
CA LEU A 78 2.89 -12.93 2.82
C LEU A 78 2.27 -11.67 3.41
N ILE A 79 2.04 -11.66 4.73
CA ILE A 79 1.54 -10.49 5.45
C ILE A 79 2.62 -10.04 6.41
N TYR A 80 3.10 -8.81 6.23
CA TYR A 80 3.96 -8.11 7.17
C TYR A 80 3.14 -7.28 8.16
N ASP A 81 3.56 -7.23 9.42
CA ASP A 81 3.08 -6.30 10.46
C ASP A 81 4.22 -5.37 10.88
N LEU A 82 4.05 -4.07 10.61
CA LEU A 82 4.98 -3.02 11.02
C LEU A 82 4.93 -2.74 12.53
N GLY A 83 3.96 -3.33 13.25
CA GLY A 83 3.73 -3.17 14.68
C GLY A 83 2.76 -2.04 15.01
N VAL A 84 2.90 -0.90 14.33
CA VAL A 84 2.01 0.26 14.42
C VAL A 84 1.72 0.84 13.04
N LEU A 85 0.78 1.78 12.96
CA LEU A 85 0.46 2.47 11.72
C LEU A 85 1.55 3.49 11.37
N TYR A 86 1.95 3.50 10.10
CA TYR A 86 2.90 4.45 9.55
C TYR A 86 2.42 5.02 8.23
N VAL A 87 2.90 6.22 7.90
CA VAL A 87 2.69 6.87 6.60
C VAL A 87 4.02 6.97 5.88
N GLY A 88 4.12 6.50 4.65
CA GLY A 88 5.43 6.40 3.99
C GLY A 88 5.45 5.59 2.70
N HIS A 89 6.65 5.20 2.29
CA HIS A 89 6.92 4.41 1.09
C HIS A 89 7.43 3.01 1.48
N PHE A 90 7.16 2.03 0.64
CA PHE A 90 7.56 0.65 0.87
C PHE A 90 8.52 0.17 -0.21
N GLN A 91 9.49 -0.65 0.17
CA GLN A 91 10.30 -1.42 -0.75
C GLN A 91 10.50 -2.85 -0.24
N VAL A 92 10.82 -3.76 -1.16
CA VAL A 92 11.20 -5.13 -0.82
C VAL A 92 12.18 -5.67 -1.86
N ALA A 93 13.23 -6.36 -1.40
CA ALA A 93 14.10 -7.11 -2.28
C ALA A 93 13.44 -8.45 -2.61
N ILE A 94 13.43 -8.80 -3.90
CA ILE A 94 12.86 -10.05 -4.40
C ILE A 94 13.95 -10.76 -5.18
N ASP A 95 14.27 -11.98 -4.75
CA ASP A 95 15.16 -12.92 -5.43
C ASP A 95 14.33 -14.11 -5.95
N VAL A 96 15.00 -15.07 -6.60
CA VAL A 96 14.39 -16.26 -7.18
C VAL A 96 14.98 -17.54 -6.61
N ALA A 97 14.11 -18.52 -6.35
CA ALA A 97 14.51 -19.88 -6.01
C ALA A 97 13.86 -20.89 -6.98
N GLY A 98 14.55 -22.01 -7.21
CA GLY A 98 14.11 -23.06 -8.13
C GLY A 98 14.82 -22.98 -9.48
N SER A 99 14.07 -23.16 -10.57
CA SER A 99 14.61 -23.09 -11.93
C SER A 99 14.88 -21.64 -12.34
N PRO A 100 15.68 -21.42 -13.41
CA PRO A 100 15.77 -20.10 -14.04
C PRO A 100 14.38 -19.55 -14.42
N MET A 101 14.18 -18.24 -14.25
CA MET A 101 12.92 -17.59 -14.59
C MET A 101 12.59 -17.77 -16.08
N ASP A 102 11.40 -18.31 -16.35
CA ASP A 102 10.84 -18.49 -17.69
C ASP A 102 9.55 -17.67 -17.90
N ALA A 103 9.17 -16.84 -16.92
CA ALA A 103 8.05 -15.90 -16.99
C ALA A 103 8.27 -14.74 -15.99
N PRO A 104 7.66 -13.55 -16.20
CA PRO A 104 7.66 -12.46 -15.23
C PRO A 104 6.92 -12.82 -13.93
N LEU A 105 7.18 -12.06 -12.86
CA LEU A 105 6.39 -12.07 -11.64
C LEU A 105 5.26 -11.04 -11.73
N LEU A 106 4.01 -11.47 -11.72
CA LEU A 106 2.87 -10.59 -11.44
C LEU A 106 2.62 -10.58 -9.93
N MET A 107 3.00 -9.48 -9.28
CA MET A 107 2.84 -9.26 -7.85
C MET A 107 1.63 -8.37 -7.60
N ARG A 108 0.70 -8.82 -6.76
CA ARG A 108 -0.34 -7.99 -6.18
C ARG A 108 0.06 -7.62 -4.76
N THR A 109 -0.05 -6.35 -4.43
CA THR A 109 0.26 -5.83 -3.10
C THR A 109 -0.92 -5.05 -2.55
N ARG A 110 -1.19 -5.20 -1.26
CA ARG A 110 -2.19 -4.40 -0.54
C ARG A 110 -1.59 -3.84 0.73
N PHE A 111 -1.87 -2.57 0.97
CA PHE A 111 -1.54 -1.87 2.21
C PHE A 111 -2.83 -1.64 3.00
N ALA A 112 -2.78 -1.85 4.31
CA ALA A 112 -3.96 -1.75 5.17
C ALA A 112 -3.62 -1.17 6.55
N GLU A 113 -4.52 -0.33 7.07
CA GLU A 113 -4.43 0.20 8.42
C GLU A 113 -4.82 -0.87 9.44
N ARG A 114 -5.90 -1.61 9.16
CA ARG A 114 -6.41 -2.71 9.98
C ARG A 114 -6.27 -4.04 9.26
N LEU A 115 -5.95 -5.08 10.02
CA LEU A 115 -5.70 -6.41 9.46
C LEU A 115 -6.89 -6.94 8.64
N GLN A 116 -8.13 -6.66 9.07
CA GLN A 116 -9.34 -7.16 8.42
C GLN A 116 -9.53 -6.63 7.00
N GLU A 117 -9.00 -5.45 6.68
CA GLU A 117 -9.09 -4.85 5.34
C GLU A 117 -8.38 -5.71 4.28
N LEU A 118 -7.38 -6.51 4.67
CA LEU A 118 -6.70 -7.43 3.76
C LEU A 118 -7.67 -8.44 3.11
N SER A 119 -8.80 -8.74 3.75
CA SER A 119 -9.81 -9.68 3.24
C SER A 119 -10.88 -9.06 2.33
N VAL A 120 -10.87 -7.74 2.13
CA VAL A 120 -11.93 -7.04 1.38
C VAL A 120 -11.66 -7.08 -0.13
N ASP A 121 -12.55 -7.66 -0.93
CA ASP A 121 -12.42 -7.56 -2.39
C ASP A 121 -12.80 -6.16 -2.88
N ALA A 122 -11.81 -5.37 -3.30
CA ALA A 122 -12.01 -3.99 -3.73
C ALA A 122 -12.98 -3.87 -4.91
N SER A 123 -13.02 -4.88 -5.79
CA SER A 123 -13.94 -4.90 -6.95
C SER A 123 -15.41 -5.07 -6.55
N ARG A 124 -15.68 -5.48 -5.31
CA ARG A 124 -17.02 -5.70 -4.76
C ARG A 124 -17.45 -4.60 -3.79
N VAL A 125 -16.62 -3.57 -3.59
CA VAL A 125 -16.93 -2.46 -2.68
C VAL A 125 -17.88 -1.50 -3.39
N THR A 126 -19.13 -1.45 -2.91
CA THR A 126 -20.09 -0.41 -3.29
C THR A 126 -19.90 0.80 -2.37
N SER A 127 -19.32 1.88 -2.90
CA SER A 127 -19.04 3.10 -2.14
C SER A 127 -19.36 4.33 -2.98
N TRP A 128 -19.74 5.42 -2.31
CA TRP A 128 -19.83 6.74 -2.94
C TRP A 128 -18.46 7.41 -3.08
N LEU A 129 -17.47 6.95 -2.29
CA LEU A 129 -16.07 7.34 -2.45
C LEU A 129 -15.41 6.47 -3.54
N PRO A 130 -14.51 7.04 -4.35
CA PRO A 130 -13.75 6.27 -5.34
C PRO A 130 -12.97 5.12 -4.68
N THR A 131 -13.06 3.94 -5.26
CA THR A 131 -12.31 2.75 -4.81
C THR A 131 -10.80 2.91 -4.94
N ALA A 132 -10.33 3.91 -5.70
CA ALA A 132 -8.91 4.29 -5.78
C ALA A 132 -8.28 4.69 -4.43
N TRP A 133 -9.10 4.99 -3.41
CA TRP A 133 -8.61 5.19 -2.05
C TRP A 133 -8.14 3.88 -1.38
N ILE A 134 -8.63 2.72 -1.84
CA ILE A 134 -8.10 1.42 -1.41
C ILE A 134 -6.65 1.31 -1.90
N GLN A 135 -5.77 0.90 -0.99
CA GLN A 135 -4.33 0.92 -1.21
C GLN A 135 -3.83 -0.37 -1.86
N ASP A 136 -4.37 -0.66 -3.04
CA ASP A 136 -3.94 -1.80 -3.86
C ASP A 136 -2.93 -1.35 -4.91
N ASP A 137 -2.01 -2.26 -5.24
CA ASP A 137 -1.07 -2.11 -6.34
C ASP A 137 -0.83 -3.46 -7.03
N THR A 138 -0.57 -3.44 -8.33
CA THR A 138 -0.30 -4.65 -9.12
C THR A 138 0.77 -4.36 -10.15
N ARG A 139 1.86 -5.13 -10.13
CA ARG A 139 3.04 -4.88 -10.96
C ARG A 139 3.57 -6.16 -11.59
N HIS A 140 4.07 -6.02 -12.81
CA HIS A 140 4.93 -7.01 -13.43
C HIS A 140 6.39 -6.70 -13.05
N VAL A 141 7.10 -7.69 -12.54
CA VAL A 141 8.55 -7.64 -12.32
C VAL A 141 9.17 -8.56 -13.36
N GLU A 142 9.79 -7.96 -14.36
CA GLU A 142 10.29 -8.66 -15.55
C GLU A 142 11.53 -9.52 -15.24
N LEU A 143 12.38 -9.06 -14.32
CA LEU A 143 13.66 -9.69 -14.00
C LEU A 143 13.86 -9.75 -12.48
N LEU A 144 14.36 -10.87 -11.99
CA LEU A 144 14.85 -11.05 -10.62
C LEU A 144 16.32 -11.54 -10.66
N PRO A 145 17.14 -11.21 -9.66
CA PRO A 145 16.81 -10.44 -8.45
C PRO A 145 16.59 -8.94 -8.73
N ALA A 146 15.67 -8.32 -7.97
CA ALA A 146 15.38 -6.89 -8.05
C ALA A 146 14.85 -6.33 -6.72
N THR A 147 15.10 -5.04 -6.46
CA THR A 147 14.41 -4.29 -5.41
C THR A 147 13.20 -3.58 -6.00
N VAL A 148 12.01 -3.93 -5.50
CA VAL A 148 10.75 -3.32 -5.94
C VAL A 148 10.42 -2.14 -5.04
N ASN A 149 10.42 -0.93 -5.62
CA ASN A 149 10.12 0.32 -4.91
C ASN A 149 8.70 0.80 -5.19
N PHE A 150 7.89 1.02 -4.16
CA PHE A 150 6.53 1.49 -4.31
C PHE A 150 6.45 3.04 -4.23
N GLU A 151 6.28 3.68 -5.38
CA GLU A 151 6.29 5.14 -5.53
C GLU A 151 5.16 5.88 -4.80
N ARG A 152 4.00 5.24 -4.61
CA ARG A 152 2.88 5.87 -3.92
C ARG A 152 3.17 5.93 -2.41
N ARG A 153 2.71 7.00 -1.75
CA ARG A 153 2.72 7.11 -0.28
C ARG A 153 1.50 6.38 0.31
N TYR A 154 1.75 5.45 1.22
CA TYR A 154 0.73 4.61 1.88
C TYR A 154 0.54 5.01 3.35
N SER A 155 -0.62 4.66 3.91
CA SER A 155 -0.96 4.76 5.33
C SER A 155 -1.34 3.36 5.78
N CYS A 156 -0.42 2.66 6.46
CA CYS A 156 -0.64 1.26 6.76
C CYS A 156 0.12 0.78 7.98
N ARG A 157 -0.40 -0.28 8.59
CA ARG A 157 0.32 -1.15 9.52
C ARG A 157 0.65 -2.50 8.88
N TYR A 158 -0.23 -2.99 8.01
CA TYR A 158 -0.13 -4.30 7.39
C TYR A 158 0.14 -4.18 5.90
N ILE A 159 1.02 -5.03 5.39
CA ILE A 159 1.40 -5.09 3.98
C ILE A 159 1.27 -6.52 3.53
N MET A 160 0.45 -6.78 2.52
CA MET A 160 0.24 -8.10 1.94
C MET A 160 0.88 -8.17 0.56
N LEU A 161 1.70 -9.18 0.32
CA LEU A 161 2.30 -9.49 -0.97
C LEU A 161 1.78 -10.85 -1.47
N GLU A 162 1.34 -10.88 -2.73
CA GLU A 162 0.78 -12.06 -3.37
C GLU A 162 1.35 -12.24 -4.78
N PRO A 163 2.07 -13.33 -5.05
CA PRO A 163 2.53 -13.69 -6.38
C PRO A 163 1.33 -14.32 -7.09
N VAL A 164 0.55 -13.48 -7.77
CA VAL A 164 -0.67 -13.90 -8.48
C VAL A 164 -0.36 -14.57 -9.81
N GLY A 165 0.81 -14.29 -10.39
CA GLY A 165 1.29 -14.91 -11.63
C GLY A 165 2.79 -15.16 -11.60
N GLN A 166 3.17 -16.42 -11.73
CA GLN A 166 4.53 -16.92 -11.91
C GLN A 166 4.46 -18.30 -12.55
N SER A 167 5.57 -18.78 -13.12
CA SER A 167 5.69 -20.17 -13.58
C SER A 167 5.74 -21.14 -12.39
N LEU A 168 5.42 -22.40 -12.62
CA LEU A 168 5.50 -23.45 -11.59
C LEU A 168 6.96 -23.87 -11.29
N LYS A 169 7.92 -23.44 -12.10
CA LYS A 169 9.31 -23.90 -12.02
C LYS A 169 10.17 -23.13 -11.01
N TRP A 170 9.71 -21.97 -10.58
CA TRP A 170 10.45 -21.06 -9.70
C TRP A 170 9.49 -20.32 -8.76
N GLN A 171 10.03 -19.75 -7.69
CA GLN A 171 9.27 -18.97 -6.72
C GLN A 171 10.03 -17.72 -6.26
N PRO A 172 9.33 -16.61 -5.97
CA PRO A 172 9.96 -15.42 -5.43
C PRO A 172 10.38 -15.63 -3.98
N VAL A 173 11.51 -15.03 -3.63
CA VAL A 173 12.08 -15.02 -2.29
C VAL A 173 12.18 -13.57 -1.84
N LEU A 174 11.41 -13.19 -0.83
CA LEU A 174 11.31 -11.82 -0.36
C LEU A 174 12.22 -11.59 0.84
N ALA A 175 13.03 -10.54 0.77
CA ALA A 175 13.97 -10.14 1.82
C ALA A 175 14.02 -8.61 1.94
N ASP A 176 14.67 -8.12 2.99
CA ASP A 176 14.98 -6.69 3.16
C ASP A 176 13.78 -5.76 2.94
N ALA A 177 12.62 -6.18 3.45
CA ALA A 177 11.41 -5.38 3.43
C ALA A 177 11.61 -4.14 4.32
N GLU A 178 11.48 -2.96 3.72
CA GLU A 178 11.72 -1.69 4.37
C GLU A 178 10.57 -0.73 4.10
N PHE A 179 10.20 0.02 5.13
CA PHE A 179 9.19 1.06 5.04
C PHE A 179 9.82 2.38 5.47
N GLU A 180 9.87 3.34 4.56
CA GLU A 180 10.37 4.68 4.82
C GLU A 180 9.24 5.53 5.38
N LYS A 181 9.16 5.65 6.70
CA LYS A 181 8.10 6.43 7.36
C LYS A 181 8.42 7.92 7.33
N SER A 182 7.38 8.73 7.15
CA SER A 182 7.42 10.18 7.35
C SER A 182 7.58 10.49 8.85
N LEU A 183 8.34 11.53 9.19
CA LEU A 183 8.44 12.06 10.54
C LEU A 183 7.41 13.19 10.75
N GLU A 184 6.82 13.22 11.94
CA GLU A 184 5.79 14.20 12.33
C GLU A 184 6.40 15.50 12.89
N ASP A 185 7.73 15.57 12.98
CA ASP A 185 8.41 16.65 13.70
C ASP A 185 8.58 17.88 12.79
N PHE A 186 7.59 18.76 12.82
CA PHE A 186 7.63 20.07 12.15
C PHE A 186 8.45 21.11 12.93
N SER A 187 9.10 20.71 14.03
CA SER A 187 9.84 21.61 14.93
C SER A 187 11.12 22.21 14.33
N GLN A 188 11.55 21.74 13.15
CA GLN A 188 12.76 22.25 12.46
C GLN A 188 12.47 23.16 11.26
N ALA A 189 11.21 23.58 11.06
CA ALA A 189 10.81 24.39 9.90
C ALA A 189 10.67 25.91 10.19
N ALA A 190 11.37 26.45 11.19
CA ALA A 190 11.35 27.87 11.54
C ALA A 190 12.77 28.46 11.63
#